data_AF-A0A959HL40-F1
#
_entry.id   AF-A0A959HL40-F1
#
_cell.length_a   1.000
_cell.length_b   1.000
_cell.length_c   1.000
_cell.angle_alpha   90.00
_cell.angle_beta   90.00
_cell.angle_gamma   90.00
#
_symmetry.space_group_name_H-M   'P 1'
#
loop_
_entity.id
_entity.type
_entity.pdbx_description
1 polymer ?
#
loop_
_entity_poly.entity_id
_entity_poly.type
_entity_poly.pdbx_seq_one_letter_code
_entity_poly.pdbx_strand_id
1 'polypeptide(L)' 'GSIPEDLDYRPRLGYFSDKGLHFVYGDQDQFLTPERVAQQRELIQASGLQLQEFTFKGKHSVEEEPLRRITALIR' A
#
# COMPACT_ATOMS: atom_id res chain seq x y z
N GLY A 1 -8.11 -0.65 -0.42
CA GLY A 1 -7.90 0.46 -1.38
C GLY A 1 -6.97 -0.01 -2.48
N SER A 2 -6.65 0.83 -3.46
CA SER A 2 -5.60 0.56 -4.48
C SER A 2 -4.77 1.82 -4.70
N ILE A 3 -3.60 1.68 -5.32
CA ILE A 3 -2.87 2.84 -5.86
C ILE A 3 -3.59 3.33 -7.13
N PRO A 4 -3.65 4.65 -7.41
CA PRO A 4 -4.21 5.15 -8.66
C PRO A 4 -3.47 4.58 -9.87
N GLU A 5 -4.20 3.89 -10.74
CA GLU A 5 -3.66 3.13 -11.88
C GLU A 5 -3.51 4.01 -13.14
N ASP A 6 -4.18 5.16 -13.15
CA ASP A 6 -4.23 6.14 -14.24
C ASP A 6 -3.09 7.17 -14.18
N LEU A 7 -2.26 7.13 -13.13
CA LEU A 7 -1.12 8.04 -12.95
C LEU A 7 0.20 7.40 -13.40
N ASP A 8 0.99 8.18 -14.15
CA ASP A 8 2.39 7.83 -14.41
C ASP A 8 3.30 8.42 -13.32
N TYR A 9 3.77 7.55 -12.42
CA TYR A 9 4.64 7.93 -11.31
C TYR A 9 6.11 8.10 -11.73
N ARG A 10 6.52 7.56 -12.88
CA ARG A 10 7.93 7.50 -13.32
C ARG A 10 8.60 8.88 -13.40
N PRO A 11 7.95 9.94 -13.93
CA PRO A 11 8.55 11.28 -13.99
C PRO A 11 8.80 11.90 -12.61
N ARG A 12 8.20 11.37 -11.54
CA ARG A 12 8.27 11.93 -10.19
C ARG A 12 8.87 10.97 -9.17
N LEU A 13 9.53 9.88 -9.59
CA LEU A 13 10.14 8.94 -8.64
C LEU A 13 11.10 9.62 -7.65
N GLY A 14 11.84 10.64 -8.10
CA GLY A 14 12.71 11.42 -7.21
C GLY A 14 11.97 12.19 -6.10
N TYR A 15 10.70 12.54 -6.28
CA TYR A 15 9.88 13.13 -5.20
C TYR A 15 9.52 12.09 -4.14
N PHE A 16 9.37 10.82 -4.54
CA PHE A 16 8.97 9.73 -3.65
C PHE A 16 10.15 9.00 -3.03
N SER A 17 11.39 9.19 -3.53
CA SER A 17 12.55 8.39 -3.12
C SER A 17 12.94 8.55 -1.66
N ASP A 18 12.59 9.67 -1.03
CA ASP A 18 12.84 9.95 0.39
C ASP A 18 11.63 9.69 1.29
N LYS A 19 10.51 9.20 0.72
CA LYS A 19 9.25 9.00 1.45
C LYS A 19 9.08 7.52 1.78
N GLY A 20 8.84 7.23 3.05
CA GLY A 20 8.34 5.92 3.48
C GLY A 20 6.91 5.73 2.98
N LEU A 21 6.75 5.12 1.80
CA LEU A 21 5.43 4.80 1.26
C LEU A 21 4.95 3.48 1.86
N HIS A 22 3.82 3.51 2.55
CA HIS A 22 3.24 2.34 3.23
C HIS A 22 1.84 2.07 2.71
N PHE A 23 1.54 0.80 2.43
CA PHE A 23 0.23 0.33 2.04
C PHE A 23 -0.27 -0.72 3.02
N VAL A 24 -1.35 -0.41 3.74
CA VAL A 24 -1.83 -1.22 4.86
C VAL A 24 -3.25 -1.70 4.59
N TYR A 25 -3.49 -2.99 4.79
CA TYR A 25 -4.81 -3.58 4.57
C TYR A 25 -5.08 -4.81 5.44
N GLY A 26 -6.36 -5.11 5.66
CA GLY A 26 -6.80 -6.29 6.40
C GLY A 26 -6.73 -7.56 5.57
N ASP A 27 -6.28 -8.67 6.16
CA ASP A 27 -6.19 -9.98 5.51
C ASP A 27 -7.54 -10.66 5.23
N GLN A 28 -8.63 -10.12 5.81
CA GLN A 28 -10.01 -10.53 5.61
C GLN A 28 -10.83 -9.43 4.92
N ASP A 29 -10.18 -8.47 4.26
CA ASP A 29 -10.86 -7.46 3.46
C ASP A 29 -11.56 -8.13 2.27
N GLN A 30 -12.90 -8.13 2.31
CA GLN A 30 -13.75 -8.74 1.28
C GLN A 30 -13.54 -8.15 -0.13
N PHE A 31 -12.93 -6.97 -0.24
CA PHE A 31 -12.65 -6.32 -1.52
C PHE A 31 -11.27 -6.68 -2.09
N LEU A 32 -10.38 -7.27 -1.28
CA LEU A 32 -9.03 -7.67 -1.68
C LEU A 32 -8.97 -9.18 -1.93
N THR A 33 -9.57 -9.60 -3.05
CA THR A 33 -9.42 -10.98 -3.51
C THR A 33 -7.96 -11.27 -3.88
N PRO A 34 -7.52 -12.55 -3.90
CA PRO A 34 -6.16 -12.91 -4.29
C PRO A 34 -5.75 -12.33 -5.65
N GLU A 35 -6.67 -12.29 -6.61
CA GLU A 35 -6.46 -11.74 -7.95
C GLU A 35 -6.23 -10.22 -7.91
N ARG A 36 -7.00 -9.51 -7.08
CA ARG A 36 -6.81 -8.07 -6.88
C ARG A 36 -5.50 -7.73 -6.18
N VAL A 37 -5.11 -8.53 -5.19
CA VAL A 37 -3.80 -8.36 -4.53
C VAL A 37 -2.66 -8.58 -5.54
N ALA A 38 -2.78 -9.58 -6.41
CA ALA A 38 -1.81 -9.82 -7.47
C ALA A 38 -1.73 -8.65 -8.46
N GLN A 39 -2.87 -8.18 -8.99
CA GLN A 39 -2.93 -7.01 -9.87
C GLN A 39 -2.31 -5.77 -9.21
N GLN A 40 -2.63 -5.53 -7.95
CA GLN A 40 -2.09 -4.38 -7.24
C GLN A 40 -0.56 -4.45 -7.12
N ARG A 41 -0.01 -5.64 -6.83
CA ARG A 41 1.46 -5.84 -6.79
C ARG A 41 2.13 -5.59 -8.13
N GLU A 42 1.50 -6.05 -9.21
CA GLU A 42 1.99 -5.80 -10.57
C GLU A 42 2.00 -4.29 -10.89
N LEU A 43 0.94 -3.57 -10.54
CA LEU A 43 0.86 -2.11 -10.72
C LEU A 43 1.93 -1.37 -9.92
N ILE A 44 2.15 -1.76 -8.67
CA ILE A 44 3.20 -1.18 -7.82
C ILE A 44 4.57 -1.41 -8.45
N GLN A 45 4.87 -2.63 -8.89
CA GLN A 45 6.13 -2.93 -9.56
C GLN A 45 6.31 -2.13 -10.85
N ALA A 46 5.27 -2.03 -11.68
CA ALA A 46 5.30 -1.28 -12.93
C ALA A 46 5.48 0.24 -12.71
N SER A 47 4.98 0.76 -11.58
CA SER A 47 5.11 2.19 -11.23
C SER A 47 6.54 2.61 -10.87
N GLY A 48 7.39 1.67 -10.46
CA GLY A 48 8.72 1.94 -9.92
C GLY A 48 8.73 2.53 -8.51
N LEU A 49 7.58 2.64 -7.85
CA LEU A 49 7.48 3.10 -6.46
C LEU A 49 8.03 2.07 -5.49
N GLN A 50 8.71 2.54 -4.44
CA GLN A 50 9.18 1.71 -3.33
C GLN A 50 8.11 1.66 -2.22
N LEU A 51 7.03 0.94 -2.46
CA LEU A 51 5.92 0.78 -1.53
C LEU A 51 6.17 -0.41 -0.58
N GLN A 52 5.92 -0.22 0.71
CA GLN A 52 5.97 -1.28 1.71
C GLN A 52 4.55 -1.75 2.06
N GLU A 53 4.27 -3.02 1.79
CA GLU A 53 2.98 -3.64 2.14
C GLU A 53 2.97 -4.14 3.60
N PHE A 54 1.91 -3.82 4.33
CA PHE A 54 1.64 -4.35 5.67
C PHE A 54 0.23 -4.92 5.72
N THR A 55 0.10 -6.11 6.28
CA THR A 55 -1.21 -6.71 6.57
C THR A 55 -1.48 -6.77 8.06
N PHE A 56 -2.76 -6.72 8.42
CA PHE A 56 -3.23 -6.99 9.77
C PHE A 56 -4.42 -7.95 9.73
N LYS A 57 -4.71 -8.60 10.86
CA LYS A 57 -5.88 -9.46 10.99
C LYS A 57 -7.14 -8.62 11.09
N GLY A 58 -7.96 -8.60 10.04
CA GLY A 58 -9.17 -7.77 10.03
C GLY A 58 -9.77 -7.55 8.65
N LYS A 59 -10.91 -6.85 8.62
CA LYS A 59 -11.71 -6.61 7.41
C LYS A 59 -11.33 -5.26 6.77
N HIS A 60 -12.25 -4.68 6.00
CA HIS A 60 -12.16 -3.34 5.44
C HIS A 60 -12.46 -2.26 6.50
N SER A 61 -11.54 -2.08 7.44
CA SER A 61 -11.63 -1.10 8.52
C SER A 61 -10.28 -0.49 8.83
N VAL A 62 -10.28 0.67 9.50
CA VAL A 62 -9.08 1.29 10.04
C VAL A 62 -9.00 0.94 11.52
N GLU A 63 -7.99 0.15 11.89
CA GLU A 63 -7.81 -0.35 13.26
C GLU A 63 -6.69 0.42 13.97
N GLU A 64 -6.82 0.57 15.30
CA GLU A 64 -5.89 1.35 16.12
C GLU A 64 -4.49 0.73 16.16
N GLU A 65 -4.37 -0.60 16.33
CA GLU A 65 -3.09 -1.28 16.45
C GLU A 65 -2.23 -1.14 15.17
N PRO A 66 -2.75 -1.43 13.96
CA PRO A 66 -2.01 -1.21 12.71
C PRO A 66 -1.63 0.26 12.50
N LEU A 67 -2.50 1.20 12.87
CA LEU A 67 -2.18 2.63 12.78
C LEU A 67 -1.00 2.99 13.69
N ARG A 68 -1.04 2.59 14.95
CA ARG A 68 0.06 2.84 15.91
C ARG A 68 1.37 2.24 15.41
N ARG A 69 1.32 1.04 14.82
CA ARG A 69 2.48 0.37 14.23
C ARG A 69 3.09 1.19 13.09
N ILE A 70 2.28 1.71 12.18
CA ILE A 70 2.77 2.55 11.07
C ILE A 70 3.29 3.89 11.57
N THR A 71 2.59 4.56 12.50
CA THR A 71 3.06 5.83 13.08
C THR A 71 4.44 5.68 13.74
N ALA A 72 4.74 4.52 14.33
CA ALA A 72 6.06 4.26 14.90
C ALA A 72 7.18 4.19 13.84
N LEU A 73 6.85 3.88 12.58
CA LEU A 73 7.78 3.80 11.44
C LEU A 73 7.98 5.16 10.74
N ILE A 74 6.98 6.05 10.83
CA ILE A 74 7.02 7.39 10.26
C ILE A 74 7.55 8.34 11.36
N ARG A 75 8.87 8.57 11.38
CA ARG A 75 9.53 9.52 12.28
C ARG A 75 10.29 10.57 11.50
#